data_AF-A0A7R9MJA1-F1
#
_entry.id   AF-A0A7R9MJA1-F1
#
_cell.length_a   1.000
_cell.length_b   1.000
_cell.length_c   1.000
_cell.angle_alpha   90.00
_cell.angle_beta   90.00
_cell.angle_gamma   90.00
#
_symmetry.space_group_name_H-M   'P 1'
#
loop_
_entity.id
_entity.type
_entity.pdbx_description
1 polymer ?
#
loop_
_entity_poly.entity_id
_entity_poly.type
_entity_poly.pdbx_seq_one_letter_code
_entity_poly.pdbx_strand_id
1 'polypeptide(L)'
;MHELDTPHQTEFEIYSRAHWGENFPGASSWLVFTWTFANKSGFFRFGLANGNTTEDDYNPYMLQMGVQYNQMMFNLTNSVFSEIFGDYPESDQAKQMILAFFGHHIEDKDVLDSFKESKKEMTKMSLYYKFKAFFEMIHMILYGPRNLIKDKTHYMDVIKFDVVSKLKGIPNSKLIFDEIIANYEVIAMAQFKNHGPASMGSSIKHMFLRKALEGAKENNPELESDFNLLISSCNQVISAEVPNTLREIAKSIKDKQLFRQMSDEMALKTLMEGTDESK
;
A
#
# COMPACT_ATOMS: atom_id res chain seq x y z
N MET A 1 -3.26 -8.49 -3.34
CA MET A 1 -1.82 -8.78 -3.41
C MET A 1 -1.35 -8.05 -4.65
N HIS A 2 -0.51 -7.03 -4.52
CA HIS A 2 0.10 -6.36 -5.67
C HIS A 2 1.41 -7.10 -5.92
N GLU A 3 1.45 -8.00 -6.90
CA GLU A 3 2.60 -8.90 -7.08
C GLU A 3 3.89 -8.16 -7.47
N LEU A 4 3.75 -6.98 -8.10
CA LEU A 4 4.89 -6.11 -8.40
C LEU A 4 5.40 -5.33 -7.17
N ASP A 5 4.71 -5.38 -6.04
CA ASP A 5 5.06 -4.67 -4.81
C ASP A 5 6.05 -5.46 -3.94
N THR A 6 6.76 -6.41 -4.54
CA THR A 6 7.67 -7.34 -3.86
C THR A 6 8.70 -6.59 -3.01
N PRO A 7 8.84 -6.97 -1.73
CA PRO A 7 9.90 -6.43 -0.89
C PRO A 7 11.29 -6.87 -1.36
N HIS A 8 12.26 -6.01 -1.12
CA HIS A 8 13.68 -6.19 -1.41
C HIS A 8 14.49 -5.85 -0.15
N GLN A 9 15.59 -6.58 0.02
CA GLN A 9 16.52 -6.37 1.13
C GLN A 9 17.87 -5.89 0.58
N THR A 10 18.46 -4.93 1.27
CA THR A 10 19.86 -4.54 1.16
C THR A 10 20.56 -4.81 2.49
N GLU A 11 21.87 -4.57 2.56
CA GLU A 11 22.64 -4.67 3.81
C GLU A 11 22.07 -3.77 4.93
N PHE A 12 21.42 -2.66 4.58
CA PHE A 12 21.00 -1.63 5.53
C PHE A 12 19.48 -1.49 5.67
N GLU A 13 18.71 -1.88 4.66
CA GLU A 13 17.28 -1.58 4.60
C GLU A 13 16.46 -2.69 3.96
N ILE A 14 15.23 -2.82 4.44
CA ILE A 14 14.18 -3.61 3.81
C ILE A 14 13.17 -2.63 3.24
N TYR A 15 12.95 -2.66 1.94
CA TYR A 15 12.00 -1.78 1.25
C TYR A 15 11.04 -2.59 0.41
N SER A 16 9.82 -2.09 0.28
CA SER A 16 8.87 -2.55 -0.73
C SER A 16 8.63 -1.42 -1.70
N ARG A 17 8.10 -1.77 -2.86
CA ARG A 17 7.67 -0.81 -3.87
C ARG A 17 6.17 -0.89 -4.05
N ALA A 18 5.56 0.17 -4.52
CA ALA A 18 4.19 0.16 -4.99
C ALA A 18 4.13 0.83 -6.36
N HIS A 19 3.55 0.13 -7.34
CA HIS A 19 3.39 0.70 -8.67
C HIS A 19 2.27 1.76 -8.68
N TRP A 20 2.60 2.99 -8.29
CA TRP A 20 1.64 4.08 -8.18
C TRP A 20 0.92 4.36 -9.50
N GLY A 21 1.64 4.26 -10.62
CA GLY A 21 1.09 4.46 -11.97
C GLY A 21 0.10 3.38 -12.45
N GLU A 22 -0.01 2.24 -11.75
CA GLU A 22 -0.93 1.14 -12.09
C GLU A 22 -2.31 1.43 -11.49
N ASN A 23 -2.31 1.86 -10.23
CA ASN A 23 -3.52 2.23 -9.52
C ASN A 23 -4.12 3.54 -10.04
N PHE A 24 -3.29 4.42 -10.60
CA PHE A 24 -3.67 5.78 -10.99
C PHE A 24 -2.99 6.25 -12.30
N PRO A 25 -3.19 5.56 -13.44
CA PRO A 25 -2.57 5.95 -14.70
C PRO A 25 -3.01 7.37 -15.10
N GLY A 26 -2.03 8.28 -15.19
CA GLY A 26 -2.26 9.69 -15.51
C GLY A 26 -2.90 10.54 -14.41
N ALA A 27 -3.20 9.99 -13.23
CA ALA A 27 -3.92 10.71 -12.18
C ALA A 27 -3.02 11.60 -11.29
N SER A 28 -1.69 11.42 -11.33
CA SER A 28 -0.75 12.26 -10.60
C SER A 28 0.55 12.44 -11.40
N SER A 29 1.07 13.67 -11.43
CA SER A 29 2.40 13.93 -11.99
C SER A 29 3.47 13.56 -10.97
N TRP A 30 4.70 13.28 -11.45
CA TRP A 30 5.85 13.06 -10.57
C TRP A 30 6.03 14.20 -9.55
N LEU A 31 5.74 15.45 -9.95
CA LEU A 31 5.80 16.60 -9.07
C LEU A 31 4.77 16.53 -7.92
N VAL A 32 3.52 16.18 -8.22
CA VAL A 32 2.45 16.05 -7.20
C VAL A 32 2.80 14.93 -6.23
N PHE A 33 3.34 13.82 -6.72
CA PHE A 33 3.79 12.75 -5.85
C PHE A 33 4.96 13.17 -4.97
N THR A 34 6.03 13.75 -5.54
CA THR A 34 7.19 14.22 -4.77
C THR A 34 6.75 15.21 -3.69
N TRP A 35 5.78 16.07 -4.00
CA TRP A 35 5.21 17.02 -3.07
C TRP A 35 4.39 16.37 -1.93
N THR A 36 3.74 15.23 -2.21
CA THR A 36 2.80 14.58 -1.27
C THR A 36 3.44 13.49 -0.41
N PHE A 37 4.35 12.70 -0.99
CA PHE A 37 4.86 11.45 -0.40
C PHE A 37 6.36 11.47 -0.15
N ALA A 38 7.15 11.96 -1.11
CA ALA A 38 8.59 12.02 -0.95
C ALA A 38 8.98 13.14 0.03
N ASN A 39 8.48 14.34 -0.22
CA ASN A 39 8.80 15.51 0.57
C ASN A 39 7.72 15.76 1.64
N LYS A 40 7.98 15.32 2.88
CA LYS A 40 7.09 15.56 4.02
C LYS A 40 6.89 17.04 4.37
N SER A 41 7.66 17.97 3.80
CA SER A 41 7.51 19.40 4.11
C SER A 41 6.14 19.96 3.72
N GLY A 42 5.50 19.44 2.66
CA GLY A 42 4.12 19.84 2.30
C GLY A 42 3.12 19.43 3.38
N PHE A 43 3.13 18.14 3.75
CA PHE A 43 2.30 17.60 4.84
C PHE A 43 2.58 18.29 6.18
N PHE A 44 3.84 18.52 6.51
CA PHE A 44 4.24 19.16 7.76
C PHE A 44 3.80 20.63 7.82
N ARG A 45 4.01 21.40 6.75
CA ARG A 45 3.54 22.79 6.65
C ARG A 45 2.01 22.89 6.70
N PHE A 46 1.31 21.93 6.08
CA PHE A 46 -0.14 21.80 6.24
C PHE A 46 -0.53 21.51 7.70
N GLY A 47 0.21 20.64 8.39
CA GLY A 47 0.04 20.36 9.81
C GLY A 47 0.23 21.61 10.67
N LEU A 48 1.30 22.37 10.43
CA LEU A 48 1.60 23.62 11.14
C LEU A 48 0.48 24.65 10.92
N ALA A 49 0.05 24.84 9.68
CA ALA A 49 -1.00 25.80 9.32
C ALA A 49 -2.34 25.50 10.00
N ASN A 50 -2.63 24.22 10.28
CA ASN A 50 -3.85 23.77 10.95
C ASN A 50 -3.69 23.55 12.46
N GLY A 51 -2.51 23.81 13.03
CA GLY A 51 -2.23 23.57 14.46
C GLY A 51 -2.21 22.10 14.87
N ASN A 52 -1.98 21.18 13.92
CA ASN A 52 -1.93 19.73 14.17
C ASN A 52 -0.53 19.23 14.60
N THR A 53 0.51 20.05 14.43
CA THR A 53 1.91 19.73 14.74
C THR A 53 2.65 21.03 15.10
N THR A 54 3.84 20.93 15.71
CA THR A 54 4.73 22.07 16.02
C THR A 54 6.03 21.98 15.23
N GLU A 55 6.80 23.06 15.14
CA GLU A 55 8.10 23.06 14.44
C GLU A 55 9.07 22.00 14.98
N ASP A 56 9.00 21.72 16.28
CA ASP A 56 9.84 20.71 16.96
C ASP A 56 9.53 19.27 16.50
N ASP A 57 8.34 19.03 15.94
CA ASP A 57 7.98 17.72 15.38
C ASP A 57 8.62 17.48 13.99
N TYR A 58 9.23 18.50 13.38
CA TYR A 58 9.87 18.36 12.06
C TYR A 58 11.17 17.58 12.14
N ASN A 59 11.23 16.43 11.48
CA ASN A 59 12.47 15.70 11.27
C ASN A 59 12.84 15.66 9.78
N PRO A 60 13.80 16.48 9.31
CA PRO A 60 14.25 16.47 7.92
C PRO A 60 15.03 15.20 7.54
N TYR A 61 15.48 14.43 8.53
CA TYR A 61 16.27 13.20 8.35
C TYR A 61 15.42 11.93 8.38
N MET A 62 14.10 12.04 8.58
CA MET A 62 13.22 10.88 8.51
C MET A 62 13.22 10.33 7.08
N LEU A 63 13.55 9.05 6.93
CA LEU A 63 13.58 8.35 5.65
C LEU A 63 12.28 8.58 4.87
N GLN A 64 12.45 9.12 3.67
CA GLN A 64 11.37 9.53 2.78
C GLN A 64 10.94 8.38 1.88
N MET A 65 9.67 8.37 1.47
CA MET A 65 9.25 7.48 0.39
C MET A 65 9.94 7.93 -0.90
N GLY A 66 10.69 7.04 -1.53
CA GLY A 66 11.34 7.31 -2.80
C GLY A 66 10.36 7.21 -3.97
N VAL A 67 10.64 7.91 -5.07
CA VAL A 67 9.99 7.62 -6.36
C VAL A 67 11.03 7.38 -7.42
N GLN A 68 10.92 6.23 -8.08
CA GLN A 68 11.73 5.93 -9.23
C GLN A 68 10.87 5.31 -10.32
N TYR A 69 10.83 5.90 -11.52
CA TYR A 69 10.07 5.36 -12.66
C TYR A 69 8.61 4.95 -12.35
N ASN A 70 7.85 5.83 -11.67
CA ASN A 70 6.47 5.58 -11.20
C ASN A 70 6.30 4.50 -10.12
N GLN A 71 7.41 4.01 -9.55
CA GLN A 71 7.43 3.15 -8.37
C GLN A 71 7.60 4.00 -7.12
N MET A 72 6.65 3.91 -6.19
CA MET A 72 6.83 4.41 -4.83
C MET A 72 7.67 3.39 -4.08
N MET A 73 8.80 3.79 -3.49
CA MET A 73 9.59 2.93 -2.60
C MET A 73 9.37 3.36 -1.16
N PHE A 74 9.10 2.42 -0.26
CA PHE A 74 8.94 2.69 1.15
C PHE A 74 9.68 1.65 1.97
N ASN A 75 10.39 2.15 2.99
CA ASN A 75 11.16 1.33 3.91
C ASN A 75 10.19 0.67 4.91
N LEU A 76 10.27 -0.66 5.04
CA LEU A 76 9.41 -1.49 5.88
C LEU A 76 9.88 -1.56 7.34
N THR A 77 11.13 -1.20 7.61
CA THR A 77 11.69 -1.07 8.96
C THR A 77 11.55 0.34 9.51
N ASN A 78 10.78 1.21 8.86
CA ASN A 78 10.61 2.59 9.28
C ASN A 78 9.16 3.05 9.28
N SER A 79 8.90 4.15 10.00
CA SER A 79 7.61 4.83 10.02
C SER A 79 6.44 3.90 10.41
N VAL A 80 5.30 3.98 9.72
CA VAL A 80 4.08 3.22 10.08
C VAL A 80 4.26 1.70 10.02
N PHE A 81 5.23 1.20 9.26
CA PHE A 81 5.46 -0.24 9.10
C PHE A 81 6.25 -0.85 10.25
N SER A 82 7.13 -0.09 10.91
CA SER A 82 7.93 -0.64 12.02
C SER A 82 7.08 -1.00 13.24
N GLU A 83 5.99 -0.27 13.51
CA GLU A 83 5.06 -0.64 14.60
C GLU A 83 4.30 -1.93 14.26
N ILE A 84 3.87 -2.08 13.01
CA ILE A 84 3.09 -3.23 12.56
C ILE A 84 3.98 -4.47 12.45
N PHE A 85 5.12 -4.38 11.77
CA PHE A 85 6.01 -5.50 11.50
C PHE A 85 6.93 -5.82 12.67
N GLY A 86 7.20 -4.86 13.56
CA GLY A 86 7.92 -5.11 14.81
C GLY A 86 7.20 -6.04 15.78
N ASP A 87 5.89 -6.26 15.59
CA ASP A 87 5.08 -7.25 16.30
C ASP A 87 4.99 -8.60 15.58
N TYR A 88 5.67 -8.78 14.45
CA TYR A 88 5.75 -10.07 13.75
C TYR A 88 6.85 -10.98 14.35
N PRO A 89 6.61 -12.30 14.50
CA PRO A 89 5.40 -13.05 14.14
C PRO A 89 4.35 -13.16 15.25
N GLU A 90 4.45 -12.42 16.35
CA GLU A 90 3.59 -12.60 17.53
C GLU A 90 2.16 -12.04 17.34
N SER A 91 1.96 -11.08 16.44
CA SER A 91 0.67 -10.44 16.14
C SER A 91 0.01 -11.03 14.88
N ASP A 92 -1.26 -11.45 15.00
CA ASP A 92 -2.05 -11.90 13.84
C ASP A 92 -2.19 -10.80 12.78
N GLN A 93 -2.37 -9.55 13.20
CA GLN A 93 -2.45 -8.43 12.27
C GLN A 93 -1.12 -8.26 11.51
N ALA A 94 0.00 -8.39 12.22
CA ALA A 94 1.33 -8.33 11.60
C ALA A 94 1.52 -9.47 10.61
N LYS A 95 1.12 -10.71 10.96
CA LYS A 95 1.16 -11.86 10.05
C LYS A 95 0.37 -11.61 8.78
N GLN A 96 -0.85 -11.11 8.90
CA GLN A 96 -1.69 -10.84 7.73
C GLN A 96 -1.13 -9.72 6.85
N MET A 97 -0.54 -8.69 7.44
CA MET A 97 0.10 -7.65 6.64
C MET A 97 1.38 -8.17 5.98
N ILE A 98 2.21 -8.98 6.65
CA ILE A 98 3.34 -9.65 6.02
C ILE A 98 2.87 -10.51 4.84
N LEU A 99 1.83 -11.31 5.00
CA LEU A 99 1.27 -12.11 3.90
C LEU A 99 0.72 -11.22 2.78
N ALA A 100 0.15 -10.05 3.08
CA ALA A 100 -0.34 -9.13 2.06
C ALA A 100 0.79 -8.46 1.24
N PHE A 101 1.94 -8.19 1.86
CA PHE A 101 3.10 -7.56 1.22
C PHE A 101 4.04 -8.57 0.55
N PHE A 102 4.36 -9.66 1.24
CA PHE A 102 5.34 -10.65 0.81
C PHE A 102 4.69 -11.83 0.09
N GLY A 103 3.38 -12.06 0.27
CA GLY A 103 2.68 -13.24 -0.26
C GLY A 103 2.97 -14.53 0.52
N HIS A 104 3.89 -14.51 1.49
CA HIS A 104 4.30 -15.65 2.29
C HIS A 104 4.78 -15.20 3.68
N HIS A 105 4.93 -16.16 4.59
CA HIS A 105 5.55 -15.93 5.89
C HIS A 105 7.06 -15.75 5.74
N ILE A 106 7.60 -14.77 6.46
CA ILE A 106 9.05 -14.56 6.52
C ILE A 106 9.64 -15.47 7.58
N GLU A 107 10.65 -16.24 7.18
CA GLU A 107 11.44 -17.12 8.05
C GLU A 107 12.90 -16.64 8.19
N ASP A 108 13.34 -15.70 7.34
CA ASP A 108 14.69 -15.15 7.36
C ASP A 108 14.95 -14.38 8.67
N LYS A 109 15.90 -14.89 9.46
CA LYS A 109 16.20 -14.35 10.78
C LYS A 109 16.69 -12.90 10.74
N ASP A 110 17.48 -12.52 9.75
CA ASP A 110 18.05 -11.18 9.68
C ASP A 110 16.95 -10.15 9.41
N VAL A 111 15.97 -10.52 8.59
CA VAL A 111 14.77 -9.71 8.33
C VAL A 111 13.93 -9.56 9.60
N LEU A 112 13.72 -10.65 10.34
CA LEU A 112 12.95 -10.64 11.58
C LEU A 112 13.61 -9.81 12.68
N ASP A 113 14.92 -9.94 12.83
CA ASP A 113 15.70 -9.18 13.81
C ASP A 113 15.64 -7.68 13.46
N SER A 114 15.74 -7.33 12.17
CA SER A 114 15.60 -5.94 11.70
C SER A 114 14.23 -5.32 12.02
N PHE A 115 13.13 -6.06 11.82
CA PHE A 115 11.80 -5.59 12.22
C PHE A 115 11.69 -5.38 13.74
N LYS A 116 12.22 -6.30 14.54
CA LYS A 116 12.19 -6.18 16.00
C LYS A 116 13.03 -5.02 16.53
N GLU A 117 14.15 -4.72 15.88
CA GLU A 117 14.99 -3.58 16.22
C GLU A 117 14.31 -2.26 15.89
N SER A 118 13.69 -2.15 14.71
CA SER A 118 13.00 -0.92 14.29
C SER A 118 11.88 -0.47 15.23
N LYS A 119 11.19 -1.42 15.88
CA LYS A 119 10.16 -1.14 16.89
C LYS A 119 10.69 -0.31 18.07
N LYS A 120 11.98 -0.43 18.38
CA LYS A 120 12.61 0.26 19.53
C LYS A 120 12.86 1.74 19.25
N GLU A 121 12.94 2.13 17.97
CA GLU A 121 13.30 3.49 17.57
C GLU A 121 12.12 4.47 17.56
N MET A 122 10.88 3.97 17.50
CA MET A 122 9.71 4.84 17.56
C MET A 122 9.35 5.28 18.98
N THR A 123 9.06 6.56 19.14
CA THR A 123 8.49 7.13 20.35
C THR A 123 7.18 6.42 20.68
N LYS A 124 7.05 5.89 21.91
CA LYS A 124 5.83 5.23 22.38
C LYS A 124 4.65 6.20 22.24
N MET A 125 3.75 5.93 21.30
CA MET A 125 2.50 6.67 21.21
C MET A 125 1.74 6.56 22.53
N SER A 126 1.22 7.70 23.01
CA SER A 126 0.38 7.71 24.20
C SER A 126 -0.90 6.91 23.95
N LEU A 127 -1.49 6.37 25.03
CA LEU A 127 -2.76 5.64 24.95
C LEU A 127 -3.85 6.48 24.28
N TYR A 128 -3.89 7.79 24.54
CA TYR A 128 -4.83 8.72 23.90
C TYR A 128 -4.72 8.66 22.37
N TYR A 129 -3.49 8.76 21.84
CA TYR A 129 -3.27 8.70 20.39
C TYR A 129 -3.59 7.33 19.80
N LYS A 130 -3.29 6.24 20.52
CA LYS A 130 -3.70 4.89 20.09
C LYS A 130 -5.21 4.75 19.97
N PHE A 131 -5.96 5.21 20.98
CA PHE A 131 -7.42 5.21 20.91
C PHE A 131 -7.95 6.11 19.79
N LYS A 132 -7.40 7.32 19.66
CA LYS A 132 -7.77 8.23 18.57
C LYS A 132 -7.57 7.57 17.20
N ALA A 133 -6.40 7.00 16.94
CA ALA A 133 -6.09 6.30 15.70
C ALA A 133 -7.04 5.11 15.45
N PHE A 134 -7.37 4.35 16.49
CA PHE A 134 -8.34 3.25 16.40
C PHE A 134 -9.74 3.74 16.00
N PHE A 135 -10.25 4.80 16.63
CA PHE A 135 -11.55 5.38 16.27
C PHE A 135 -11.55 6.02 14.89
N GLU A 136 -10.46 6.69 14.52
CA GLU A 136 -10.26 7.21 13.16
C GLU A 136 -10.29 6.08 12.14
N MET A 137 -9.64 4.95 12.42
CA MET A 137 -9.67 3.75 11.57
C MET A 137 -11.10 3.18 11.45
N ILE A 138 -11.84 3.03 12.55
CA ILE A 138 -13.24 2.58 12.49
C ILE A 138 -14.09 3.54 11.67
N HIS A 139 -13.97 4.85 11.92
CA HIS A 139 -14.70 5.87 11.19
C HIS A 139 -14.36 5.81 9.70
N MET A 140 -13.09 5.67 9.37
CA MET A 140 -12.58 5.52 8.02
C MET A 140 -13.22 4.31 7.31
N ILE A 141 -13.29 3.15 7.95
CA ILE A 141 -13.89 1.93 7.37
C ILE A 141 -15.41 2.09 7.16
N LEU A 142 -16.13 2.63 8.15
CA LEU A 142 -17.59 2.73 8.13
C LEU A 142 -18.10 3.83 7.19
N TYR A 143 -17.41 4.97 7.17
CA TYR A 143 -17.85 6.16 6.44
C TYR A 143 -17.08 6.39 5.14
N GLY A 144 -15.94 5.72 4.93
CA GLY A 144 -15.12 5.82 3.72
C GLY A 144 -15.93 5.68 2.43
N PRO A 145 -16.74 4.61 2.24
CA PRO A 145 -17.54 4.46 1.02
C PRO A 145 -18.53 5.60 0.77
N ARG A 146 -19.15 6.15 1.83
CA ARG A 146 -20.07 7.29 1.72
C ARG A 146 -19.32 8.57 1.38
N ASN A 147 -18.16 8.77 1.99
CA ASN A 147 -17.31 9.92 1.70
C ASN A 147 -16.77 9.86 0.27
N LEU A 148 -16.47 8.67 -0.25
CA LEU A 148 -16.00 8.50 -1.63
C LEU A 148 -17.03 8.99 -2.67
N ILE A 149 -18.32 8.76 -2.44
CA ILE A 149 -19.39 9.28 -3.30
C ILE A 149 -19.46 10.81 -3.20
N LYS A 150 -19.40 11.35 -1.98
CA LYS A 150 -19.43 12.81 -1.75
C LYS A 150 -18.21 13.50 -2.38
N ASP A 151 -17.03 12.93 -2.18
CA ASP A 151 -15.76 13.41 -2.71
C ASP A 151 -15.75 13.34 -4.23
N LYS A 152 -16.28 12.25 -4.82
CA LYS A 152 -16.48 12.17 -6.26
C LYS A 152 -17.32 13.34 -6.76
N THR A 153 -18.49 13.58 -6.18
CA THR A 153 -19.35 14.71 -6.58
C THR A 153 -18.64 16.05 -6.37
N HIS A 154 -17.95 16.22 -5.25
CA HIS A 154 -17.24 17.46 -4.96
C HIS A 154 -16.10 17.73 -5.96
N TYR A 155 -15.24 16.74 -6.23
CA TYR A 155 -14.09 16.93 -7.09
C TYR A 155 -14.43 16.91 -8.58
N MET A 156 -15.31 16.00 -9.01
CA MET A 156 -15.67 15.85 -10.43
C MET A 156 -16.73 16.85 -10.87
N ASP A 157 -17.76 17.10 -10.03
CA ASP A 157 -18.91 17.89 -10.46
C ASP A 157 -18.81 19.36 -10.02
N VAL A 158 -18.26 19.63 -8.83
CA VAL A 158 -18.19 21.00 -8.26
C VAL A 158 -16.87 21.70 -8.60
N ILE A 159 -15.74 21.12 -8.19
CA ILE A 159 -14.41 21.73 -8.42
C ILE A 159 -13.97 21.52 -9.87
N LYS A 160 -14.41 20.42 -10.51
CA LYS A 160 -14.00 20.00 -11.87
C LYS A 160 -12.48 19.95 -12.05
N PHE A 161 -11.74 19.76 -10.96
CA PHE A 161 -10.29 19.90 -10.89
C PHE A 161 -9.73 21.23 -11.43
N ASP A 162 -10.53 22.30 -11.47
CA ASP A 162 -10.08 23.61 -11.95
C ASP A 162 -9.36 24.40 -10.85
N VAL A 163 -8.30 23.80 -10.31
CA VAL A 163 -7.40 24.44 -9.36
C VAL A 163 -6.43 25.37 -10.11
N VAL A 164 -6.07 25.02 -11.35
CA VAL A 164 -5.08 25.75 -12.16
C VAL A 164 -5.59 27.12 -12.60
N SER A 165 -6.89 27.27 -12.93
CA SER A 165 -7.41 28.60 -13.30
C SER A 165 -7.31 29.61 -12.17
N LYS A 166 -7.53 29.17 -10.93
CA LYS A 166 -7.42 30.00 -9.72
C LYS A 166 -6.00 30.54 -9.50
N LEU A 167 -5.00 29.83 -9.99
CA LEU A 167 -3.60 30.22 -9.88
C LEU A 167 -3.17 31.23 -10.97
N LYS A 168 -3.85 31.27 -12.13
CA LYS A 168 -3.43 32.07 -13.31
C LYS A 168 -3.43 33.58 -13.10
N GLY A 169 -4.06 34.09 -12.03
CA GLY A 169 -4.13 35.53 -11.73
C GLY A 169 -3.34 35.97 -10.49
N ILE A 170 -2.61 35.06 -9.83
CA ILE A 170 -1.94 35.37 -8.57
C ILE A 170 -0.56 36.01 -8.87
N PRO A 171 -0.28 37.24 -8.40
CA PRO A 171 0.84 38.05 -8.89
C PRO A 171 2.21 37.65 -8.34
N ASN A 172 2.29 36.73 -7.37
CA ASN A 172 3.53 36.37 -6.67
C ASN A 172 3.56 34.88 -6.34
N SER A 173 4.74 34.26 -6.53
CA SER A 173 5.03 32.88 -6.16
C SER A 173 4.72 32.53 -4.70
N LYS A 174 4.91 33.45 -3.74
CA LYS A 174 4.52 33.23 -2.34
C LYS A 174 3.02 33.01 -2.20
N LEU A 175 2.21 33.85 -2.82
CA LEU A 175 0.75 33.73 -2.75
C LEU A 175 0.25 32.50 -3.49
N ILE A 176 0.91 32.12 -4.59
CA ILE A 176 0.64 30.85 -5.28
C ILE A 176 0.94 29.67 -4.34
N PHE A 177 2.07 29.71 -3.65
CA PHE A 177 2.46 28.68 -2.69
C PHE A 177 1.50 28.59 -1.51
N ASP A 178 1.11 29.73 -0.93
CA ASP A 178 0.14 29.79 0.16
C ASP A 178 -1.21 29.19 -0.27
N GLU A 179 -1.67 29.48 -1.50
CA GLU A 179 -2.88 28.89 -2.07
C GLU A 179 -2.75 27.37 -2.27
N ILE A 180 -1.59 26.88 -2.73
CA ILE A 180 -1.32 25.44 -2.85
C ILE A 180 -1.36 24.75 -1.48
N ILE A 181 -0.78 25.38 -0.45
CA ILE A 181 -0.79 24.85 0.93
C ILE A 181 -2.21 24.86 1.51
N ALA A 182 -2.97 25.95 1.31
CA ALA A 182 -4.36 26.05 1.77
C ALA A 182 -5.26 24.99 1.13
N ASN A 183 -4.97 24.59 -0.11
CA ASN A 183 -5.69 23.54 -0.83
C ASN A 183 -4.96 22.17 -0.77
N TYR A 184 -3.94 22.01 0.08
CA TYR A 184 -3.16 20.77 0.18
C TYR A 184 -4.05 19.56 0.48
N GLU A 185 -5.10 19.76 1.28
CA GLU A 185 -6.05 18.70 1.59
C GLU A 185 -6.74 18.14 0.33
N VAL A 186 -7.13 19.01 -0.59
CA VAL A 186 -7.77 18.65 -1.86
C VAL A 186 -6.76 18.08 -2.86
N ILE A 187 -5.57 18.67 -2.93
CA ILE A 187 -4.54 18.33 -3.92
C ILE A 187 -3.82 17.01 -3.56
N ALA A 188 -3.58 16.76 -2.28
CA ALA A 188 -2.70 15.70 -1.78
C ALA A 188 -3.42 14.73 -0.84
N MET A 189 -4.24 15.22 0.10
CA MET A 189 -4.86 14.36 1.12
C MET A 189 -6.13 13.63 0.64
N ALA A 190 -6.79 14.11 -0.41
CA ALA A 190 -7.96 13.45 -0.98
C ALA A 190 -7.67 11.98 -1.36
N GLN A 191 -6.44 11.70 -1.82
CA GLN A 191 -6.00 10.35 -2.11
C GLN A 191 -5.93 9.50 -0.84
N PHE A 192 -5.28 9.97 0.22
CA PHE A 192 -5.23 9.24 1.50
C PHE A 192 -6.60 9.03 2.13
N LYS A 193 -7.47 10.04 2.07
CA LYS A 193 -8.84 9.98 2.62
C LYS A 193 -9.73 8.95 1.94
N ASN A 194 -9.40 8.55 0.71
CA ASN A 194 -10.21 7.63 -0.09
C ASN A 194 -9.51 6.28 -0.29
N HIS A 195 -8.24 6.30 -0.68
CA HIS A 195 -7.44 5.10 -0.91
C HIS A 195 -7.08 4.38 0.41
N GLY A 196 -6.64 5.11 1.44
CA GLY A 196 -6.33 4.55 2.76
C GLY A 196 -7.48 3.71 3.35
N PRO A 197 -8.72 4.25 3.46
CA PRO A 197 -9.89 3.48 3.88
C PRO A 197 -10.16 2.24 3.05
N ALA A 198 -10.09 2.36 1.73
CA ALA A 198 -10.40 1.27 0.82
C ALA A 198 -9.38 0.12 0.97
N SER A 199 -8.09 0.46 1.00
CA SER A 199 -7.01 -0.50 1.18
C SER A 199 -7.06 -1.16 2.56
N MET A 200 -7.20 -0.37 3.64
CA MET A 200 -7.30 -0.91 5.01
C MET A 200 -8.57 -1.76 5.19
N GLY A 201 -9.71 -1.30 4.68
CA GLY A 201 -10.96 -2.04 4.73
C GLY A 201 -10.88 -3.36 3.96
N SER A 202 -10.16 -3.39 2.84
CA SER A 202 -9.86 -4.62 2.09
C SER A 202 -8.99 -5.57 2.92
N SER A 203 -7.90 -5.08 3.52
CA SER A 203 -7.01 -5.88 4.37
C SER A 203 -7.71 -6.48 5.59
N ILE A 204 -8.59 -5.72 6.25
CA ILE A 204 -9.36 -6.22 7.40
C ILE A 204 -10.38 -7.28 6.99
N LYS A 205 -11.09 -7.07 5.87
CA LYS A 205 -12.01 -8.09 5.32
C LYS A 205 -11.27 -9.36 4.94
N HIS A 206 -10.09 -9.23 4.33
CA HIS A 206 -9.20 -10.33 4.02
C HIS A 206 -8.81 -11.08 5.31
N MET A 207 -8.35 -10.37 6.35
CA MET A 207 -8.02 -10.98 7.65
C MET A 207 -9.21 -11.78 8.22
N PHE A 208 -10.42 -11.21 8.24
CA PHE A 208 -11.60 -11.93 8.76
C PHE A 208 -11.96 -13.15 7.92
N LEU A 209 -11.91 -13.03 6.60
CA LEU A 209 -12.16 -14.15 5.69
C LEU A 209 -11.15 -15.29 5.92
N ARG A 210 -9.87 -14.95 6.05
CA ARG A 210 -8.82 -15.92 6.33
C ARG A 210 -9.02 -16.57 7.71
N LYS A 211 -9.31 -15.80 8.76
CA LYS A 211 -9.62 -16.37 10.09
C LYS A 211 -10.82 -17.30 10.08
N ALA A 212 -11.87 -16.95 9.34
CA ALA A 212 -13.05 -17.81 9.19
C ALA A 212 -12.72 -19.14 8.48
N LEU A 213 -11.78 -19.09 7.54
CA LEU A 213 -11.30 -20.25 6.79
C LEU A 213 -10.29 -21.10 7.61
N GLU A 214 -9.35 -20.48 8.32
CA GLU A 214 -8.37 -21.13 9.21
C GLU A 214 -9.01 -21.80 10.42
N GLY A 215 -10.14 -21.26 10.91
CA GLY A 215 -10.96 -21.91 11.94
C GLY A 215 -11.45 -23.32 11.55
N ALA A 216 -11.33 -23.70 10.28
CA ALA A 216 -11.62 -25.05 9.80
C ALA A 216 -10.43 -26.03 9.86
N LYS A 217 -9.19 -25.56 10.02
CA LYS A 217 -7.92 -26.28 10.33
C LYS A 217 -6.73 -25.34 10.10
N GLU A 218 -5.96 -25.04 11.14
CA GLU A 218 -4.66 -24.36 11.00
C GLU A 218 -3.73 -25.18 10.07
N ASN A 219 -3.05 -24.51 9.14
CA ASN A 219 -2.03 -25.07 8.25
C ASN A 219 -2.51 -26.12 7.23
N ASN A 220 -3.70 -25.99 6.65
CA ASN A 220 -4.02 -26.73 5.43
C ASN A 220 -3.49 -25.99 4.18
N PRO A 221 -2.52 -26.52 3.43
CA PRO A 221 -2.05 -25.90 2.19
C PRO A 221 -3.15 -25.73 1.13
N GLU A 222 -4.20 -26.56 1.18
CA GLU A 222 -5.36 -26.45 0.29
C GLU A 222 -6.19 -25.20 0.58
N LEU A 223 -6.21 -24.73 1.83
CA LEU A 223 -6.93 -23.52 2.25
C LEU A 223 -6.30 -22.25 1.64
N GLU A 224 -4.97 -22.19 1.53
CA GLU A 224 -4.27 -21.08 0.87
C GLU A 224 -4.54 -21.09 -0.65
N SER A 225 -4.58 -22.27 -1.27
CA SER A 225 -4.96 -22.42 -2.69
C SER A 225 -6.40 -21.96 -2.93
N ASP A 226 -7.37 -22.41 -2.12
CA ASP A 226 -8.77 -22.03 -2.24
C ASP A 226 -8.99 -20.54 -1.98
N PHE A 227 -8.26 -19.99 -1.02
CA PHE A 227 -8.27 -18.56 -0.73
C PHE A 227 -7.76 -17.74 -1.92
N ASN A 228 -6.61 -18.12 -2.48
CA ASN A 228 -6.06 -17.47 -3.67
C ASN A 228 -6.99 -17.62 -4.88
N LEU A 229 -7.67 -18.76 -5.03
CA LEU A 229 -8.70 -18.97 -6.05
C LEU A 229 -9.87 -18.00 -5.88
N LEU A 230 -10.36 -17.84 -4.65
CA LEU A 230 -11.46 -16.92 -4.34
C LEU A 230 -11.07 -15.47 -4.66
N ILE A 231 -9.90 -15.01 -4.20
CA ILE A 231 -9.43 -13.64 -4.47
C ILE A 231 -9.21 -13.41 -5.97
N SER A 232 -8.62 -14.37 -6.68
CA SER A 232 -8.44 -14.28 -8.13
C SER A 232 -9.76 -14.40 -8.91
N SER A 233 -10.87 -14.81 -8.30
CA SER A 233 -12.20 -14.82 -8.98
C SER A 233 -12.89 -13.45 -8.99
N CYS A 234 -12.31 -12.46 -8.28
CA CYS A 234 -12.81 -11.10 -8.22
C CYS A 234 -12.43 -10.30 -9.49
N ASN A 235 -13.16 -10.54 -10.58
CA ASN A 235 -12.91 -9.92 -11.90
C ASN A 235 -13.10 -8.39 -11.96
N GLN A 236 -13.60 -7.77 -10.88
CA GLN A 236 -13.82 -6.32 -10.82
C GLN A 236 -12.68 -5.56 -10.15
N VAL A 237 -11.59 -6.24 -9.77
CA VAL A 237 -10.43 -5.65 -9.11
C VAL A 237 -9.28 -5.58 -10.12
N ILE A 238 -8.78 -4.38 -10.42
CA ILE A 238 -7.70 -4.17 -11.41
C ILE A 238 -6.41 -4.89 -10.97
N SER A 239 -6.09 -4.88 -9.67
CA SER A 239 -4.96 -5.64 -9.12
C SER A 239 -5.16 -7.17 -9.13
N ALA A 240 -6.31 -7.67 -9.63
CA ALA A 240 -6.50 -9.09 -9.93
C ALA A 240 -5.99 -9.48 -11.33
N GLU A 241 -5.53 -8.55 -12.17
CA GLU A 241 -4.99 -8.88 -13.50
C GLU A 241 -3.76 -9.80 -13.44
N VAL A 242 -2.84 -9.56 -12.49
CA VAL A 242 -1.69 -10.45 -12.28
C VAL A 242 -2.13 -11.80 -11.69
N PRO A 243 -2.96 -11.87 -10.62
CA PRO A 243 -3.58 -13.12 -10.17
C PRO A 243 -4.35 -13.89 -11.28
N ASN A 244 -5.00 -13.17 -12.20
CA ASN A 244 -5.68 -13.78 -13.34
C ASN A 244 -4.68 -14.34 -14.35
N THR A 245 -3.62 -13.61 -14.66
CA THR A 245 -2.54 -14.07 -15.54
C THR A 245 -1.83 -15.29 -14.94
N LEU A 246 -1.49 -15.25 -13.65
CA LEU A 246 -0.96 -16.40 -12.91
C LEU A 246 -1.92 -17.59 -12.93
N ARG A 247 -3.23 -17.36 -12.85
CA ARG A 247 -4.23 -18.42 -12.96
C ARG A 247 -4.22 -19.04 -14.36
N GLU A 248 -4.13 -18.25 -15.42
CA GLU A 248 -4.06 -18.78 -16.78
C GLU A 248 -2.76 -19.56 -17.01
N ILE A 249 -1.63 -19.08 -16.47
CA ILE A 249 -0.36 -19.83 -16.42
C ILE A 249 -0.55 -21.14 -15.64
N ALA A 250 -1.18 -21.10 -14.46
CA ALA A 250 -1.41 -22.30 -13.65
C ALA A 250 -2.35 -23.32 -14.34
N LYS A 251 -3.29 -22.85 -15.16
CA LYS A 251 -4.17 -23.70 -15.98
C LYS A 251 -3.44 -24.30 -17.19
N SER A 252 -2.44 -23.61 -17.74
CA SER A 252 -1.67 -24.13 -18.88
C SER A 252 -0.72 -25.27 -18.47
N ILE A 253 -0.40 -25.39 -17.19
CA ILE A 253 0.40 -26.50 -16.65
C ILE A 253 -0.42 -27.81 -16.67
N LYS A 254 -0.12 -28.67 -17.63
CA LYS A 254 -0.80 -29.98 -17.82
C LYS A 254 -0.50 -30.97 -16.69
N ASP A 255 0.76 -31.06 -16.25
CA ASP A 255 1.19 -31.93 -15.15
C ASP A 255 1.75 -31.11 -13.99
N LYS A 256 0.88 -30.84 -13.00
CA LYS A 256 1.21 -30.03 -11.83
C LYS A 256 2.24 -30.69 -10.91
N GLN A 257 2.26 -32.03 -10.83
CA GLN A 257 3.19 -32.73 -9.94
C GLN A 257 4.60 -32.70 -10.52
N LEU A 258 4.73 -32.97 -11.81
CA LEU A 258 6.01 -32.85 -12.50
C LEU A 258 6.52 -31.41 -12.44
N PHE A 259 5.66 -30.42 -12.72
CA PHE A 259 6.03 -29.01 -12.68
C PHE A 259 6.56 -28.57 -11.32
N ARG A 260 5.95 -29.05 -10.21
CA ARG A 260 6.40 -28.76 -8.84
C ARG A 260 7.78 -29.33 -8.51
N GLN A 261 8.25 -30.33 -9.26
CA GLN A 261 9.55 -30.97 -9.07
C GLN A 261 10.64 -30.39 -9.98
N MET A 262 10.30 -29.46 -10.88
CA MET A 262 11.25 -28.82 -11.78
C MET A 262 12.09 -27.78 -11.03
N SER A 263 13.32 -27.53 -11.50
CA SER A 263 14.05 -26.32 -11.11
C SER A 263 13.38 -25.08 -11.72
N ASP A 264 13.65 -23.90 -11.15
CA ASP A 264 13.08 -22.64 -11.64
C ASP A 264 13.37 -22.42 -13.14
N GLU A 265 14.57 -22.77 -13.62
CA GLU A 265 14.92 -22.62 -15.04
C GLU A 265 14.14 -23.59 -15.93
N MET A 266 13.93 -24.83 -15.49
CA MET A 266 13.17 -25.83 -16.24
C MET A 266 11.67 -25.50 -16.25
N ALA A 267 11.14 -25.03 -15.13
CA ALA A 267 9.76 -24.57 -15.01
C ALA A 267 9.49 -23.39 -15.95
N LEU A 268 10.37 -22.38 -15.94
CA LEU A 268 10.28 -21.23 -16.82
C LEU A 268 10.33 -21.64 -18.30
N LYS A 269 11.30 -22.48 -18.67
CA LYS A 269 11.44 -22.99 -20.04
C LYS A 269 10.17 -23.73 -20.50
N THR A 270 9.61 -24.57 -19.65
CA THR A 270 8.37 -25.32 -19.93
C THR A 270 7.17 -24.39 -20.16
N LEU A 271 7.05 -23.30 -19.39
CA LEU A 271 6.00 -22.30 -19.58
C LEU A 271 6.16 -21.52 -20.89
N MET A 272 7.39 -21.20 -21.27
CA MET A 272 7.69 -20.48 -22.52
C MET A 272 7.52 -21.35 -23.77
N GLU A 273 7.86 -22.63 -23.71
CA GLU A 273 7.72 -23.56 -24.85
C GLU A 273 6.27 -24.04 -25.03
N GLY A 274 5.48 -24.10 -23.95
CA GLY A 274 4.07 -24.53 -23.99
C GLY A 274 3.07 -23.48 -24.51
N THR A 275 3.50 -22.25 -24.79
CA THR A 275 2.64 -21.15 -25.29
C THR A 275 2.57 -21.05 -26.82
N ASP A 276 3.37 -21.82 -27.56
CA ASP A 276 3.49 -21.73 -29.03
C ASP A 276 2.49 -22.60 -29.83
N GLU A 277 1.66 -23.43 -29.18
CA GLU A 277 0.71 -24.33 -29.87
C GLU A 277 -0.70 -23.73 -30.09
N SER A 278 -0.87 -22.41 -30.04
CA SER A 278 -2.15 -21.76 -30.41
C SER A 278 -1.98 -20.69 -31.49
N LYS A 279 -1.84 -21.17 -32.74
CA LYS A 279 -2.32 -20.50 -33.95
C LYS A 279 -3.10 -21.50 -34.80
#